data_AF-A0A1M3M789-F1
#
_entry.id   AF-A0A1M3M789-F1
#
_cell.length_a   1.000
_cell.length_b   1.000
_cell.length_c   1.000
_cell.angle_alpha   90.00
_cell.angle_beta   90.00
_cell.angle_gamma   90.00
#
_symmetry.space_group_name_H-M   'P 1'
#
loop_
_entity.id
_entity.type
_entity.pdbx_description
1 polymer ?
#
loop_
_entity_poly.entity_id
_entity_poly.type
_entity_poly.pdbx_seq_one_letter_code
_entity_poly.pdbx_strand_id
1 'polypeptide(L)'
;MQPFLKETFIGIPSLSRPEYITKKTMSWAKELPNVKVFVEPKERFLYKYYLGDAVETLPESKQGLMYSLNHIRRYAKEKGFKYLFQLDDDVDGFARIDTEEPLDAFMQTLSDCYQAMEQFPSIGGIRFTQYRYWLYSKKNLHKWTHLNKPLQGIAMIRLDAVEEINPDMREFTDTLTSLYMWKKGFHTLNYGLSGLKVVQNANKGGCQVYDRKQDALNTIHLLQKDFPEVKEKSGSSWFGVDVDISYYLDKYRYTSLNCEDDSLQNHLSNCKFE
;
A
#
# COMPACT_ATOMS: atom_id res chain seq x y z
N MET A 1 -25.18 1.63 2.09
CA MET A 1 -23.70 1.63 2.00
C MET A 1 -23.29 0.77 0.82
N GLN A 2 -22.50 1.32 -0.12
CA GLN A 2 -22.03 0.63 -1.33
C GLN A 2 -21.20 -0.62 -0.96
N PRO A 3 -21.20 -1.70 -1.76
CA PRO A 3 -20.49 -2.94 -1.44
C PRO A 3 -18.99 -2.74 -1.15
N PHE A 4 -18.30 -1.95 -1.99
CA PHE A 4 -16.88 -1.67 -1.82
C PHE A 4 -16.55 -0.99 -0.48
N LEU A 5 -17.46 -0.18 0.06
CA LEU A 5 -17.31 0.41 1.40
C LEU A 5 -17.53 -0.63 2.50
N LYS A 6 -18.46 -1.57 2.32
CA LYS A 6 -18.72 -2.63 3.33
C LYS A 6 -17.56 -3.61 3.47
N GLU A 7 -16.89 -3.91 2.37
CA GLU A 7 -15.88 -4.98 2.32
C GLU A 7 -14.43 -4.48 2.41
N THR A 8 -14.23 -3.16 2.35
CA THR A 8 -12.90 -2.55 2.45
C THR A 8 -12.72 -1.79 3.76
N PHE A 9 -11.68 -2.17 4.49
CA PHE A 9 -11.18 -1.41 5.63
C PHE A 9 -10.09 -0.42 5.18
N ILE A 10 -10.04 0.76 5.78
CA ILE A 10 -9.00 1.75 5.49
C ILE A 10 -8.13 1.89 6.74
N GLY A 11 -6.88 1.45 6.64
CA GLY A 11 -5.93 1.46 7.75
C GLY A 11 -4.81 2.45 7.50
N ILE A 12 -4.58 3.34 8.46
CA ILE A 12 -3.55 4.38 8.39
C ILE A 12 -2.57 4.20 9.56
N PRO A 13 -1.35 3.68 9.36
CA PRO A 13 -0.32 3.74 10.39
C PRO A 13 0.17 5.19 10.54
N SER A 14 0.30 5.68 11.77
CA SER A 14 0.81 7.03 12.02
C SER A 14 1.65 7.09 13.30
N LEU A 15 2.74 7.87 13.26
CA LEU A 15 3.64 8.08 14.39
C LEU A 15 4.14 9.52 14.41
N SER A 16 3.99 10.18 15.56
CA SER A 16 4.49 11.53 15.85
C SER A 16 4.00 12.62 14.89
N ARG A 17 2.80 12.43 14.30
CA ARG A 17 2.17 13.34 13.33
C ARG A 17 0.67 13.62 13.61
N PRO A 18 0.20 13.74 14.87
CA PRO A 18 -1.24 13.84 15.18
C PRO A 18 -1.93 15.08 14.58
N GLU A 19 -1.28 16.25 14.59
CA GLU A 19 -1.84 17.44 13.93
C GLU A 19 -1.78 17.37 12.40
N TYR A 20 -0.74 16.72 11.90
CA TYR A 20 -0.44 16.69 10.48
C TYR A 20 -1.44 15.81 9.75
N ILE A 21 -1.72 14.61 10.28
CA ILE A 21 -2.71 13.70 9.73
C ILE A 21 -4.12 14.32 9.69
N THR A 22 -4.50 15.13 10.69
CA THR A 22 -5.79 15.84 10.71
C THR A 22 -5.94 16.82 9.55
N LYS A 23 -4.86 17.50 9.18
CA LYS A 23 -4.83 18.48 8.08
C LYS A 23 -4.64 17.83 6.71
N LYS A 24 -4.16 16.59 6.67
CA LYS A 24 -3.84 15.81 5.47
C LYS A 24 -4.86 14.70 5.28
N THR A 25 -4.49 13.46 5.54
CA THR A 25 -5.30 12.28 5.24
C THR A 25 -6.69 12.35 5.86
N MET A 26 -6.81 12.74 7.13
CA MET A 26 -8.09 12.80 7.84
C MET A 26 -8.91 14.06 7.52
N SER A 27 -8.39 15.01 6.73
CA SER A 27 -9.19 16.16 6.28
C SER A 27 -10.35 15.72 5.36
N TRP A 28 -10.17 14.63 4.63
CA TRP A 28 -11.15 14.04 3.71
C TRP A 28 -11.55 12.61 4.10
N ALA A 29 -10.63 11.79 4.62
CA ALA A 29 -10.91 10.38 4.91
C ALA A 29 -11.88 10.19 6.10
N LYS A 30 -12.04 11.19 6.98
CA LYS A 30 -12.98 11.14 8.12
C LYS A 30 -14.44 10.92 7.72
N GLU A 31 -14.80 11.23 6.48
CA GLU A 31 -16.16 11.05 5.94
C GLU A 31 -16.45 9.57 5.60
N LEU A 32 -15.43 8.70 5.65
CA LEU A 32 -15.54 7.30 5.30
C LEU A 32 -15.83 6.44 6.55
N PRO A 33 -16.74 5.45 6.45
CA PRO A 33 -17.24 4.73 7.63
C PRO A 33 -16.24 3.72 8.24
N ASN A 34 -15.24 3.27 7.47
CA ASN A 34 -14.35 2.17 7.85
C ASN A 34 -12.87 2.60 7.94
N VAL A 35 -12.62 3.82 8.41
CA VAL A 35 -11.27 4.35 8.58
C VAL A 35 -10.82 4.23 10.03
N LYS A 36 -9.59 3.73 10.24
CA LYS A 36 -8.91 3.83 11.53
C LYS A 36 -7.45 4.26 11.35
N VAL A 37 -6.98 5.02 12.32
CA VAL A 37 -5.59 5.45 12.47
C VAL A 37 -4.96 4.64 13.59
N PHE A 38 -3.92 3.88 13.26
CA PHE A 38 -3.21 2.99 14.18
C PHE A 38 -1.96 3.68 14.70
N VAL A 39 -1.88 3.78 16.02
CA VAL A 39 -0.83 4.55 16.71
C VAL A 39 -0.23 3.76 17.84
N GLU A 40 1.01 4.08 18.20
CA GLU A 40 1.65 3.47 19.36
C GLU A 40 0.96 3.83 20.68
N PRO A 41 1.00 2.93 21.70
CA PRO A 41 0.39 3.17 23.02
C PRO A 41 0.73 4.53 23.63
N LYS A 42 1.98 4.98 23.48
CA LYS A 42 2.49 6.23 24.05
C LYS A 42 1.88 7.48 23.42
N GLU A 43 1.41 7.41 22.17
CA GLU A 43 0.85 8.55 21.44
C GLU A 43 -0.68 8.56 21.42
N ARG A 44 -1.32 7.48 21.90
CA ARG A 44 -2.78 7.29 21.92
C ARG A 44 -3.53 8.51 22.43
N PHE A 45 -3.11 9.08 23.56
CA PHE A 45 -3.80 10.22 24.18
C PHE A 45 -3.85 11.41 23.22
N LEU A 46 -2.70 11.76 22.63
CA LEU A 46 -2.59 12.91 21.75
C LEU A 46 -3.37 12.69 20.47
N TYR A 47 -3.28 11.52 19.84
CA TYR A 47 -4.07 11.23 18.64
C TYR A 47 -5.58 11.20 18.92
N LYS A 48 -6.01 10.65 20.06
CA LYS A 48 -7.44 10.66 20.43
C LYS A 48 -7.98 12.06 20.65
N TYR A 49 -7.16 12.99 21.14
CA TYR A 49 -7.55 14.39 21.24
C TYR A 49 -7.92 15.01 19.87
N TYR A 50 -7.17 14.68 18.81
CA TYR A 50 -7.42 15.23 17.46
C TYR A 50 -8.45 14.43 16.64
N LEU A 51 -8.50 13.10 16.81
CA LEU A 51 -9.20 12.20 15.89
C LEU A 51 -10.32 11.39 16.55
N GLY A 52 -10.48 11.50 17.87
CA GLY A 52 -11.54 10.81 18.62
C GLY A 52 -11.55 9.29 18.40
N ASP A 53 -12.69 8.77 17.98
CA ASP A 53 -12.92 7.33 17.81
C ASP A 53 -12.26 6.74 16.57
N ALA A 54 -11.65 7.53 15.69
CA ALA A 54 -10.88 7.01 14.57
C ALA A 54 -9.57 6.33 15.02
N VAL A 55 -9.13 6.51 16.27
CA VAL A 55 -7.85 5.98 16.76
C VAL A 55 -7.98 4.56 17.29
N GLU A 56 -7.14 3.67 16.75
CA GLU A 56 -6.88 2.33 17.26
C GLU A 56 -5.45 2.25 17.81
N THR A 57 -5.26 1.50 18.90
CA THR A 57 -3.96 1.46 19.59
C THR A 57 -3.23 0.17 19.25
N LEU A 58 -2.00 0.30 18.75
CA LEU A 58 -1.12 -0.86 18.54
C LEU A 58 -0.79 -1.52 19.89
N PRO A 59 -0.53 -2.84 19.93
CA PRO A 59 -0.20 -3.51 21.18
C PRO A 59 1.14 -3.05 21.79
N GLU A 60 2.13 -2.76 20.93
CA GLU A 60 3.49 -2.41 21.35
C GLU A 60 4.01 -1.15 20.65
N SER A 61 5.05 -0.56 21.24
CA SER A 61 5.79 0.60 20.72
C SER A 61 7.09 0.17 20.03
N LYS A 62 7.58 0.98 19.09
CA LYS A 62 8.92 0.89 18.46
C LYS A 62 9.18 -0.41 17.69
N GLN A 63 8.14 -1.00 17.12
CA GLN A 63 8.26 -2.25 16.34
C GLN A 63 8.39 -2.02 14.82
N GLY A 64 8.36 -0.75 14.37
CA GLY A 64 8.51 -0.39 12.97
C GLY A 64 7.23 -0.54 12.14
N LEU A 65 7.31 -0.17 10.86
CA LEU A 65 6.14 -0.09 9.99
C LEU A 65 5.53 -1.47 9.68
N MET A 66 6.35 -2.49 9.42
CA MET A 66 5.86 -3.83 9.08
C MET A 66 4.98 -4.41 10.20
N TYR A 67 5.38 -4.24 11.47
CA TYR A 67 4.58 -4.64 12.62
C TYR A 67 3.20 -3.98 12.59
N SER A 68 3.15 -2.66 12.38
CA SER A 68 1.89 -1.91 12.30
C SER A 68 1.02 -2.43 11.16
N LEU A 69 1.59 -2.67 9.97
CA LEU A 69 0.86 -3.19 8.81
C LEU A 69 0.32 -4.60 9.03
N ASN A 70 1.09 -5.50 9.67
CA ASN A 70 0.60 -6.83 10.04
C ASN A 70 -0.57 -6.74 11.02
N HIS A 71 -0.46 -5.88 12.04
CA HIS A 71 -1.54 -5.67 12.99
C HIS A 71 -2.80 -5.12 12.31
N ILE A 72 -2.67 -4.13 11.42
CA ILE A 72 -3.77 -3.57 10.63
C ILE A 72 -4.46 -4.66 9.79
N ARG A 73 -3.69 -5.51 9.10
CA ARG A 73 -4.23 -6.62 8.31
C ARG A 73 -4.99 -7.61 9.18
N ARG A 74 -4.45 -7.98 10.34
CA ARG A 74 -5.10 -8.88 11.30
C ARG A 74 -6.41 -8.27 11.81
N TYR A 75 -6.39 -7.02 12.25
CA TYR A 75 -7.56 -6.28 12.70
C TYR A 75 -8.65 -6.27 11.62
N ALA A 76 -8.30 -5.97 10.37
CA ALA A 76 -9.25 -5.95 9.27
C ALA A 76 -9.86 -7.35 9.01
N LYS A 77 -9.04 -8.42 9.02
CA LYS A 77 -9.52 -9.81 8.88
C LYS A 77 -10.47 -10.21 10.00
N GLU A 78 -10.13 -9.91 11.25
CA GLU A 78 -10.96 -10.23 12.43
C GLU A 78 -12.31 -9.52 12.42
N LYS A 79 -12.38 -8.33 11.80
CA LYS A 79 -13.63 -7.58 11.57
C LYS A 79 -14.43 -8.05 10.36
N GLY A 80 -13.95 -9.05 9.62
CA GLY A 80 -14.63 -9.65 8.47
C GLY A 80 -14.48 -8.86 7.17
N PHE A 81 -13.52 -7.93 7.07
CA PHE A 81 -13.24 -7.26 5.82
C PHE A 81 -12.51 -8.20 4.85
N LYS A 82 -12.75 -8.00 3.55
CA LYS A 82 -12.09 -8.74 2.46
C LYS A 82 -10.85 -8.00 1.96
N TYR A 83 -10.91 -6.67 2.01
CA TYR A 83 -9.89 -5.79 1.48
C TYR A 83 -9.37 -4.82 2.54
N LEU A 84 -8.09 -4.48 2.43
CA LEU A 84 -7.44 -3.39 3.14
C LEU A 84 -7.00 -2.34 2.13
N PHE A 85 -7.47 -1.11 2.28
CA PHE A 85 -6.82 0.04 1.67
C PHE A 85 -5.81 0.60 2.66
N GLN A 86 -4.53 0.30 2.43
CA GLN A 86 -3.42 0.84 3.20
C GLN A 86 -3.13 2.26 2.71
N LEU A 87 -3.25 3.23 3.61
CA LEU A 87 -3.12 4.66 3.30
C LEU A 87 -2.07 5.29 4.23
N ASP A 88 -1.34 6.29 3.74
CA ASP A 88 -0.35 7.01 4.55
C ASP A 88 -0.99 8.18 5.32
N ASP A 89 -0.29 8.68 6.34
CA ASP A 89 -0.77 9.78 7.19
C ASP A 89 -0.55 11.19 6.60
N ASP A 90 0.08 11.27 5.42
CA ASP A 90 0.49 12.51 4.75
C ASP A 90 -0.11 12.71 3.33
N VAL A 91 -1.36 12.25 3.16
CA VAL A 91 -2.06 12.21 1.88
C VAL A 91 -3.07 13.35 1.74
N ASP A 92 -2.83 14.24 0.77
CA ASP A 92 -3.76 15.33 0.41
C ASP A 92 -4.97 14.82 -0.41
N GLY A 93 -4.93 13.56 -0.86
CA GLY A 93 -6.03 12.86 -1.49
C GLY A 93 -5.69 12.31 -2.87
N PHE A 94 -6.73 12.01 -3.64
CA PHE A 94 -6.61 11.49 -5.00
C PHE A 94 -7.02 12.57 -6.01
N ALA A 95 -6.43 12.54 -7.19
CA ALA A 95 -6.92 13.26 -8.35
C ALA A 95 -7.35 12.24 -9.40
N ARG A 96 -8.43 12.53 -10.10
CA ARG A 96 -8.82 11.80 -11.31
C ARG A 96 -8.90 12.72 -12.50
N ILE A 97 -9.04 12.14 -13.69
CA ILE A 97 -9.22 12.93 -14.91
C ILE A 97 -10.58 13.63 -14.95
N ASP A 98 -11.59 13.05 -14.29
CA ASP A 98 -12.99 13.45 -14.30
C ASP A 98 -13.41 14.19 -13.03
N THR A 99 -12.59 14.22 -11.98
CA THR A 99 -12.83 15.00 -10.76
C THR A 99 -11.53 15.41 -10.08
N GLU A 100 -11.53 16.64 -9.55
CA GLU A 100 -10.45 17.17 -8.72
C GLU A 100 -10.75 17.06 -7.22
N GLU A 101 -11.99 16.73 -6.85
CA GLU A 101 -12.44 16.57 -5.46
C GLU A 101 -11.83 15.29 -4.86
N PRO A 102 -11.02 15.41 -3.79
CA PRO A 102 -10.27 14.28 -3.22
C PRO A 102 -11.09 13.06 -2.85
N LEU A 103 -12.24 13.27 -2.20
CA LEU A 103 -13.09 12.20 -1.71
C LEU A 103 -13.80 11.48 -2.88
N ASP A 104 -14.33 12.23 -3.84
CA ASP A 104 -14.97 11.63 -5.03
C ASP A 104 -13.95 10.86 -5.86
N ALA A 105 -12.75 11.42 -6.04
CA ALA A 105 -11.65 10.75 -6.71
C ALA A 105 -11.29 9.43 -6.00
N PHE A 106 -11.20 9.44 -4.68
CA PHE A 106 -10.94 8.23 -3.89
C PHE A 106 -12.06 7.20 -4.02
N MET A 107 -13.32 7.62 -3.90
CA MET A 107 -14.48 6.73 -3.95
C MET A 107 -14.62 6.01 -5.29
N GLN A 108 -14.41 6.72 -6.41
CA GLN A 108 -14.43 6.10 -7.73
C GLN A 108 -13.23 5.15 -7.93
N THR A 109 -12.05 5.55 -7.46
CA THR A 109 -10.85 4.69 -7.51
C THR A 109 -11.06 3.41 -6.72
N LEU A 110 -11.64 3.51 -5.52
CA LEU A 110 -11.94 2.38 -4.67
C LEU A 110 -12.97 1.44 -5.31
N SER A 111 -14.00 2.00 -5.96
CA SER A 111 -14.98 1.24 -6.72
C SER A 111 -14.34 0.46 -7.87
N ASP A 112 -13.50 1.09 -8.68
CA ASP A 112 -12.81 0.44 -9.81
C ASP A 112 -11.89 -0.69 -9.34
N CYS A 113 -11.13 -0.44 -8.26
CA CYS A 113 -10.25 -1.43 -7.67
C CYS A 113 -11.03 -2.64 -7.12
N TYR A 114 -12.13 -2.38 -6.41
CA TYR A 114 -13.02 -3.42 -5.89
C TYR A 114 -13.59 -4.27 -7.03
N GLN A 115 -14.11 -3.65 -8.08
CA GLN A 115 -14.67 -4.36 -9.23
C GLN A 115 -13.63 -5.28 -9.90
N ALA A 116 -12.41 -4.78 -10.12
CA ALA A 116 -11.35 -5.60 -10.70
C ALA A 116 -10.93 -6.76 -9.79
N MET A 117 -10.85 -6.54 -8.47
CA MET A 117 -10.54 -7.62 -7.53
C MET A 117 -11.67 -8.65 -7.46
N GLU A 118 -12.94 -8.26 -7.52
CA GLU A 118 -14.07 -9.20 -7.60
C GLU A 118 -14.06 -10.00 -8.91
N GLN A 119 -13.85 -9.33 -10.05
CA GLN A 119 -13.85 -9.95 -11.36
C GLN A 119 -12.63 -10.87 -11.55
N PHE A 120 -11.49 -10.51 -10.97
CA PHE A 120 -10.22 -11.23 -11.11
C PHE A 120 -9.69 -11.62 -9.73
N PRO A 121 -10.11 -12.78 -9.17
CA PRO A 121 -9.70 -13.22 -7.84
C PRO A 121 -8.20 -13.40 -7.65
N SER A 122 -7.43 -13.55 -8.74
CA SER A 122 -5.98 -13.63 -8.71
C SER A 122 -5.29 -12.27 -8.48
N ILE A 123 -6.02 -11.15 -8.51
CA ILE A 123 -5.45 -9.84 -8.13
C ILE A 123 -5.42 -9.74 -6.61
N GLY A 124 -4.20 -9.69 -6.06
CA GLY A 124 -3.96 -9.54 -4.63
C GLY A 124 -3.72 -8.09 -4.21
N GLY A 125 -3.26 -7.22 -5.12
CA GLY A 125 -2.89 -5.85 -4.75
C GLY A 125 -2.96 -4.86 -5.90
N ILE A 126 -3.36 -3.62 -5.61
CA ILE A 126 -3.42 -2.53 -6.58
C ILE A 126 -2.67 -1.33 -5.99
N ARG A 127 -1.66 -0.86 -6.71
CA ARG A 127 -0.88 0.35 -6.39
C ARG A 127 -1.29 1.53 -7.24
N PHE A 128 -0.88 2.71 -6.79
CA PHE A 128 -1.20 3.98 -7.42
C PHE A 128 0.06 4.73 -7.89
N THR A 129 -0.12 5.59 -8.88
CA THR A 129 0.94 6.46 -9.39
C THR A 129 0.90 7.80 -8.64
N GLN A 130 2.04 8.31 -8.19
CA GLN A 130 2.07 9.64 -7.57
C GLN A 130 1.61 10.70 -8.57
N TYR A 131 0.89 11.71 -8.08
CA TYR A 131 0.22 12.74 -8.88
C TYR A 131 1.15 13.40 -9.90
N ARG A 132 2.39 13.75 -9.50
CA ARG A 132 3.36 14.36 -10.42
C ARG A 132 3.67 13.49 -11.64
N TYR A 133 3.84 12.18 -11.44
CA TYR A 133 4.15 11.25 -12.52
C TYR A 133 2.91 10.97 -13.35
N TRP A 134 1.76 10.88 -12.69
CA TRP A 134 0.47 10.75 -13.34
C TRP A 134 0.16 11.93 -14.27
N LEU A 135 0.51 13.16 -13.87
CA LEU A 135 0.37 14.36 -14.73
C LEU A 135 1.15 14.24 -16.04
N TYR A 136 2.37 13.68 -16.01
CA TYR A 136 3.17 13.47 -17.22
C TYR A 136 2.60 12.37 -18.12
N SER A 137 1.91 11.37 -17.56
CA SER A 137 1.29 10.27 -18.31
C SER A 137 -0.15 10.56 -18.77
N LYS A 138 -0.73 11.72 -18.42
CA LYS A 138 -2.15 12.05 -18.68
C LYS A 138 -2.64 11.87 -20.12
N LYS A 139 -1.73 11.87 -21.10
CA LYS A 139 -2.08 11.77 -22.53
C LYS A 139 -2.39 10.34 -23.00
N ASN A 140 -1.99 9.31 -22.24
CA ASN A 140 -2.21 7.89 -22.57
C ASN A 140 -2.61 7.11 -21.31
N LEU A 141 -3.72 7.51 -20.66
CA LEU A 141 -4.17 6.87 -19.42
C LEU A 141 -5.04 5.67 -19.73
N HIS A 142 -4.51 4.48 -19.45
CA HIS A 142 -5.29 3.25 -19.34
C HIS A 142 -5.63 2.97 -17.88
N LYS A 143 -6.74 2.29 -17.63
CA LYS A 143 -7.12 1.88 -16.27
C LYS A 143 -6.04 1.02 -15.62
N TRP A 144 -5.53 0.04 -16.36
CA TRP A 144 -4.45 -0.83 -15.91
C TRP A 144 -3.21 -0.59 -16.77
N THR A 145 -2.12 -0.23 -16.09
CA THR A 145 -0.88 0.19 -16.76
C THR A 145 0.27 -0.78 -16.55
N HIS A 146 0.21 -1.62 -15.53
CA HIS A 146 1.27 -2.61 -15.25
C HIS A 146 0.68 -3.80 -14.53
N LEU A 147 1.23 -4.98 -14.83
CA LEU A 147 1.04 -6.23 -14.12
C LEU A 147 2.33 -6.57 -13.36
N ASN A 148 2.18 -7.09 -12.14
CA ASN A 148 3.25 -7.55 -11.25
C ASN A 148 4.34 -6.49 -11.00
N LYS A 149 3.92 -5.22 -10.96
CA LYS A 149 4.76 -4.13 -10.46
C LYS A 149 4.73 -4.14 -8.93
N PRO A 150 5.88 -4.03 -8.24
CA PRO A 150 5.88 -3.93 -6.78
C PRO A 150 4.98 -2.79 -6.31
N LEU A 151 4.21 -3.05 -5.25
CA LEU A 151 3.47 -2.04 -4.51
C LEU A 151 4.41 -0.93 -4.04
N GLN A 152 3.86 0.25 -3.78
CA GLN A 152 4.64 1.40 -3.34
C GLN A 152 3.77 2.39 -2.56
N GLY A 153 4.06 2.54 -1.27
CA GLY A 153 3.33 3.36 -0.30
C GLY A 153 1.89 2.86 -0.13
N ILE A 154 1.00 3.48 -0.88
CA ILE A 154 -0.45 3.31 -0.76
C ILE A 154 -0.94 2.25 -1.73
N ALA A 155 -1.74 1.32 -1.22
CA ALA A 155 -2.26 0.22 -2.02
C ALA A 155 -3.59 -0.30 -1.47
N MET A 156 -4.44 -0.80 -2.37
CA MET A 156 -5.53 -1.71 -2.00
C MET A 156 -5.01 -3.14 -2.03
N ILE A 157 -5.28 -3.92 -1.00
CA ILE A 157 -4.74 -5.26 -0.77
C ILE A 157 -5.89 -6.20 -0.44
N ARG A 158 -5.94 -7.34 -1.11
CA ARG A 158 -6.76 -8.48 -0.74
C ARG A 158 -6.16 -9.15 0.49
N LEU A 159 -6.95 -9.28 1.56
CA LEU A 159 -6.42 -9.71 2.85
C LEU A 159 -5.94 -11.17 2.86
N ASP A 160 -6.55 -12.07 2.09
CA ASP A 160 -6.12 -13.47 1.97
C ASP A 160 -4.82 -13.65 1.14
N ALA A 161 -4.43 -12.63 0.36
CA ALA A 161 -3.29 -12.67 -0.54
C ALA A 161 -1.94 -12.50 0.18
N VAL A 162 -1.95 -12.02 1.42
CA VAL A 162 -0.74 -11.78 2.21
C VAL A 162 -0.92 -12.38 3.61
N GLU A 163 0.04 -13.23 3.98
CA GLU A 163 0.17 -13.73 5.35
C GLU A 163 0.93 -12.73 6.22
N GLU A 164 1.05 -13.05 7.50
CA GLU A 164 1.87 -12.23 8.39
C GLU A 164 3.34 -12.32 7.97
N ILE A 165 3.94 -11.18 7.65
CA ILE A 165 5.35 -11.08 7.28
C ILE A 165 6.18 -10.95 8.56
N ASN A 166 7.41 -11.45 8.58
CA ASN A 166 8.27 -11.31 9.77
C ASN A 166 8.39 -9.82 10.19
N PRO A 167 7.96 -9.44 11.42
CA PRO A 167 8.01 -8.05 11.88
C PRO A 167 9.43 -7.48 12.02
N ASP A 168 10.45 -8.33 12.08
CA ASP A 168 11.86 -7.90 12.08
C ASP A 168 12.32 -7.40 10.70
N MET A 169 11.54 -7.61 9.64
CA MET A 169 11.76 -7.01 8.32
C MET A 169 11.22 -5.58 8.29
N ARG A 170 12.03 -4.65 8.80
CA ARG A 170 11.62 -3.26 9.09
C ARG A 170 11.63 -2.32 7.89
N GLU A 171 12.34 -2.68 6.82
CA GLU A 171 12.44 -1.87 5.60
C GLU A 171 11.81 -2.58 4.39
N PHE A 172 11.64 -1.87 3.28
CA PHE A 172 11.10 -2.41 2.02
C PHE A 172 9.69 -3.03 2.12
N THR A 173 8.85 -2.56 3.05
CA THR A 173 7.54 -3.15 3.39
C THR A 173 6.64 -3.45 2.19
N ASP A 174 6.62 -2.55 1.19
CA ASP A 174 5.78 -2.72 0.01
C ASP A 174 6.33 -3.77 -0.95
N THR A 175 7.66 -3.85 -1.07
CA THR A 175 8.34 -4.89 -1.85
C THR A 175 8.14 -6.26 -1.22
N LEU A 176 8.29 -6.35 0.12
CA LEU A 176 8.01 -7.56 0.88
C LEU A 176 6.56 -8.02 0.65
N THR A 177 5.60 -7.12 0.81
CA THR A 177 4.17 -7.39 0.60
C THR A 177 3.92 -7.94 -0.81
N SER A 178 4.56 -7.37 -1.82
CA SER A 178 4.45 -7.82 -3.22
C SER A 178 5.04 -9.21 -3.42
N LEU A 179 6.25 -9.47 -2.91
CA LEU A 179 6.92 -10.76 -3.05
C LEU A 179 6.13 -11.91 -2.40
N TYR A 180 5.64 -11.73 -1.17
CA TYR A 180 4.83 -12.76 -0.51
C TYR A 180 3.49 -12.97 -1.21
N MET A 181 2.89 -11.91 -1.76
CA MET A 181 1.68 -12.01 -2.58
C MET A 181 1.92 -12.85 -3.84
N TRP A 182 2.99 -12.57 -4.58
CA TRP A 182 3.36 -13.32 -5.78
C TRP A 182 3.72 -14.77 -5.46
N LYS A 183 4.43 -15.02 -4.35
CA LYS A 183 4.73 -16.38 -3.86
C LYS A 183 3.47 -17.21 -3.59
N LYS A 184 2.34 -16.58 -3.24
CA LYS A 184 1.03 -17.24 -3.06
C LYS A 184 0.20 -17.35 -4.35
N GLY A 185 0.73 -16.92 -5.49
CA GLY A 185 0.05 -17.00 -6.78
C GLY A 185 -0.87 -15.82 -7.09
N PHE A 186 -0.75 -14.69 -6.37
CA PHE A 186 -1.51 -13.48 -6.65
C PHE A 186 -0.72 -12.48 -7.50
N HIS A 187 -1.41 -11.61 -8.20
CA HIS A 187 -0.85 -10.54 -9.02
C HIS A 187 -1.00 -9.17 -8.37
N THR A 188 -0.14 -8.25 -8.76
CA THR A 188 -0.32 -6.81 -8.48
C THR A 188 -0.63 -6.02 -9.74
N LEU A 189 -1.44 -4.97 -9.62
CA LEU A 189 -1.74 -4.03 -10.72
C LEU A 189 -1.32 -2.61 -10.37
N ASN A 190 -1.04 -1.81 -11.41
CA ASN A 190 -0.93 -0.35 -11.27
C ASN A 190 -2.13 0.34 -11.90
N TYR A 191 -2.88 1.07 -11.07
CA TYR A 191 -4.04 1.84 -11.48
C TYR A 191 -3.61 3.18 -12.10
N GLY A 192 -4.11 3.47 -13.30
CA GLY A 192 -3.67 4.58 -14.13
C GLY A 192 -4.60 5.80 -14.18
N LEU A 193 -5.89 5.68 -13.84
CA LEU A 193 -6.83 6.82 -13.96
C LEU A 193 -6.75 7.81 -12.78
N SER A 194 -5.89 7.54 -11.79
CA SER A 194 -5.74 8.42 -10.63
C SER A 194 -4.30 8.71 -10.29
N GLY A 195 -4.08 9.96 -9.89
CA GLY A 195 -2.83 10.45 -9.33
C GLY A 195 -2.98 10.65 -7.82
N LEU A 196 -2.09 10.02 -7.05
CA LEU A 196 -2.05 10.16 -5.61
C LEU A 196 -1.31 11.45 -5.19
N LYS A 197 -2.00 12.36 -4.49
CA LYS A 197 -1.42 13.63 -3.97
C LYS A 197 -0.77 13.36 -2.60
N VAL A 198 0.54 13.18 -2.59
CA VAL A 198 1.36 13.03 -1.36
C VAL A 198 2.30 14.22 -1.24
N VAL A 199 2.50 14.74 -0.03
CA VAL A 199 3.50 15.80 0.20
C VAL A 199 4.89 15.16 0.28
N GLN A 200 5.78 15.49 -0.66
CA GLN A 200 7.17 15.06 -0.56
C GLN A 200 7.92 15.85 0.52
N ASN A 201 8.81 15.17 1.24
CA ASN A 201 9.73 15.72 2.25
C ASN A 201 9.11 16.16 3.58
N ALA A 202 8.00 15.56 4.03
CA ALA A 202 7.60 15.62 5.43
C ALA A 202 8.53 14.75 6.30
N ASN A 203 9.86 14.92 6.22
CA ASN A 203 10.87 14.06 6.86
C ASN A 203 10.97 14.23 8.39
N LYS A 204 9.89 14.65 9.06
CA LYS A 204 9.78 14.74 10.51
C LYS A 204 8.61 13.85 10.97
N GLY A 205 8.92 12.77 11.68
CA GLY A 205 7.94 11.76 12.12
C GLY A 205 7.73 10.62 11.13
N GLY A 206 6.87 9.66 11.49
CA GLY A 206 6.72 8.36 10.83
C GLY A 206 7.55 7.27 11.50
N CYS A 207 7.23 5.98 11.26
CA CYS A 207 7.87 4.80 11.88
C CYS A 207 9.37 4.59 11.51
N GLN A 208 10.09 5.65 11.15
CA GLN A 208 11.44 5.66 10.57
C GLN A 208 12.51 6.06 11.60
N VAL A 209 12.45 5.45 12.79
CA VAL A 209 13.46 5.62 13.82
C VAL A 209 14.41 4.42 13.68
N TYR A 210 15.73 4.63 13.76
CA TYR A 210 16.83 3.63 13.71
C TYR A 210 17.62 3.54 12.40
N ASP A 211 18.85 3.01 12.53
CA ASP A 211 19.89 2.90 11.52
C ASP A 211 19.37 2.19 10.26
N ARG A 212 18.82 2.98 9.33
CA ARG A 212 18.09 2.49 8.17
C ARG A 212 18.94 1.60 7.27
N LYS A 213 20.26 1.84 7.24
CA LYS A 213 21.16 1.00 6.47
C LYS A 213 21.27 -0.38 7.10
N GLN A 214 21.46 -0.45 8.42
CA GLN A 214 21.54 -1.74 9.11
C GLN A 214 20.20 -2.48 9.08
N ASP A 215 19.07 -1.78 9.25
CA ASP A 215 17.73 -2.37 9.15
C ASP A 215 17.43 -2.88 7.73
N ALA A 216 17.88 -2.16 6.69
CA ALA A 216 17.80 -2.62 5.32
C ALA A 216 18.63 -3.91 5.09
N LEU A 217 19.87 -3.96 5.57
CA LEU A 217 20.73 -5.14 5.47
C LEU A 217 20.15 -6.35 6.21
N ASN A 218 19.67 -6.14 7.43
CA ASN A 218 19.00 -7.19 8.22
C ASN A 218 17.74 -7.70 7.50
N THR A 219 16.95 -6.79 6.93
CA THR A 219 15.77 -7.15 6.14
C THR A 219 16.14 -8.00 4.93
N ILE A 220 17.17 -7.60 4.17
CA ILE A 220 17.65 -8.37 3.00
C ILE A 220 18.09 -9.78 3.43
N HIS A 221 18.86 -9.90 4.51
CA HIS A 221 19.32 -11.19 5.02
C HIS A 221 18.15 -12.11 5.44
N LEU A 222 17.14 -11.55 6.12
CA LEU A 222 15.94 -12.32 6.47
C LEU A 222 15.15 -12.70 5.22
N LEU A 223 15.00 -11.79 4.27
CA LEU A 223 14.23 -12.00 3.05
C LEU A 223 14.83 -13.11 2.17
N GLN A 224 16.16 -13.21 2.12
CA GLN A 224 16.88 -14.26 1.39
C GLN A 224 16.54 -15.68 1.86
N LYS A 225 16.02 -15.87 3.07
CA LYS A 225 15.54 -17.18 3.55
C LYS A 225 14.31 -17.66 2.77
N ASP A 226 13.44 -16.73 2.41
CA ASP A 226 12.21 -17.00 1.68
C ASP A 226 12.34 -16.81 0.16
N PHE A 227 13.31 -15.97 -0.24
CA PHE A 227 13.57 -15.54 -1.61
C PHE A 227 15.08 -15.53 -1.88
N PRO A 228 15.71 -16.69 -2.12
CA PRO A 228 17.18 -16.85 -2.18
C PRO A 228 17.87 -16.03 -3.29
N GLU A 229 17.15 -15.67 -4.34
CA GLU A 229 17.69 -14.89 -5.46
C GLU A 229 17.67 -13.37 -5.20
N VAL A 230 17.14 -12.92 -4.05
CA VAL A 230 17.26 -11.52 -3.63
C VAL A 230 18.73 -11.15 -3.42
N LYS A 231 19.12 -10.01 -3.96
CA LYS A 231 20.48 -9.45 -3.79
C LYS A 231 20.43 -8.05 -3.20
N GLU A 232 21.56 -7.65 -2.65
CA GLU A 232 21.84 -6.26 -2.34
C GLU A 232 22.15 -5.50 -3.64
N LYS A 233 21.69 -4.25 -3.74
CA LYS A 233 22.17 -3.29 -4.73
C LYS A 233 22.35 -1.91 -4.10
N SER A 234 23.07 -1.04 -4.79
CA SER A 234 23.23 0.35 -4.36
C SER A 234 21.88 1.06 -4.28
N GLY A 235 21.59 1.64 -3.13
CA GLY A 235 20.34 2.37 -2.88
C GLY A 235 20.45 3.87 -3.03
N SER A 236 19.36 4.57 -2.69
CA SER A 236 19.38 6.04 -2.58
C SER A 236 20.30 6.50 -1.44
N SER A 237 20.64 7.80 -1.43
CA SER A 237 21.47 8.41 -0.38
C SER A 237 20.94 8.21 1.05
N TRP A 238 19.64 7.92 1.20
CA TRP A 238 18.99 7.74 2.50
C TRP A 238 19.24 6.37 3.12
N PHE A 239 19.37 5.32 2.30
CA PHE A 239 19.57 3.95 2.76
C PHE A 239 20.99 3.45 2.52
N GLY A 240 21.67 3.98 1.49
CA GLY A 240 22.94 3.45 0.98
C GLY A 240 22.81 2.08 0.30
N VAL A 241 21.75 1.33 0.60
CA VAL A 241 21.46 -0.02 0.15
C VAL A 241 19.99 -0.11 -0.26
N ASP A 242 19.69 -0.88 -1.29
CA ASP A 242 18.34 -1.24 -1.73
C ASP A 242 18.28 -2.74 -2.06
N VAL A 243 17.07 -3.27 -2.19
CA VAL A 243 16.83 -4.67 -2.52
C VAL A 243 16.74 -4.84 -4.04
N ASP A 244 17.51 -5.79 -4.57
CA ASP A 244 17.38 -6.25 -5.95
C ASP A 244 16.46 -7.47 -6.01
N ILE A 245 15.34 -7.29 -6.69
CA ILE A 245 14.31 -8.31 -6.93
C ILE A 245 14.15 -8.61 -8.42
N SER A 246 15.10 -8.21 -9.26
CA SER A 246 15.02 -8.35 -10.73
C SER A 246 14.70 -9.77 -11.18
N TYR A 247 15.27 -10.77 -10.50
CA TYR A 247 14.94 -12.18 -10.74
C TYR A 247 13.44 -12.47 -10.56
N TYR A 248 12.82 -11.92 -9.52
CA TYR A 248 11.40 -12.10 -9.24
C TYR A 248 10.51 -11.27 -10.16
N LEU A 249 10.97 -10.10 -10.60
CA LEU A 249 10.25 -9.33 -11.62
C LEU A 249 10.15 -10.14 -12.92
N ASP A 250 11.22 -10.82 -13.33
CA ASP A 250 11.23 -11.71 -14.49
C ASP A 250 10.38 -12.97 -14.25
N LYS A 251 10.65 -13.69 -13.14
CA LYS A 251 9.90 -14.90 -12.74
C LYS A 251 8.39 -14.66 -12.70
N TYR A 252 7.98 -13.54 -12.12
CA TYR A 252 6.57 -13.17 -11.98
C TYR A 252 6.08 -12.27 -13.11
N ARG A 253 6.79 -12.18 -14.25
CA ARG A 253 6.32 -11.55 -15.49
C ARG A 253 5.85 -10.10 -15.33
N TYR A 254 6.63 -9.27 -14.64
CA TYR A 254 6.42 -7.82 -14.63
C TYR A 254 6.29 -7.31 -16.08
N THR A 255 5.17 -6.66 -16.38
CA THR A 255 4.84 -6.22 -17.74
C THR A 255 4.08 -4.90 -17.72
N SER A 256 4.42 -3.99 -18.64
CA SER A 256 3.60 -2.81 -18.91
C SER A 256 2.32 -3.22 -19.64
N LEU A 257 1.19 -2.76 -19.14
CA LEU A 257 -0.13 -2.89 -19.75
C LEU A 257 -0.54 -1.56 -20.37
N ASN A 258 -1.37 -1.61 -21.39
CA ASN A 258 -2.07 -0.45 -21.96
C ASN A 258 -3.51 -0.87 -22.25
N CYS A 259 -4.24 -1.24 -21.20
CA CYS A 259 -5.39 -2.13 -21.36
C CYS A 259 -6.58 -1.73 -20.49
N GLU A 260 -7.77 -2.03 -20.99
CA GLU A 260 -9.05 -2.01 -20.25
C GLU A 260 -9.30 -3.38 -19.59
N ASP A 261 -10.43 -3.54 -18.91
CA ASP A 261 -10.74 -4.75 -18.12
C ASP A 261 -10.75 -6.05 -18.96
N ASP A 262 -11.36 -6.05 -20.15
CA ASP A 262 -11.45 -7.26 -20.99
C ASP A 262 -10.08 -7.75 -21.49
N SER A 263 -9.14 -6.83 -21.69
CA SER A 263 -7.78 -7.16 -22.11
C SER A 263 -6.91 -7.60 -20.94
N LEU A 264 -7.20 -7.13 -19.72
CA LEU A 264 -6.56 -7.60 -18.50
C LEU A 264 -6.77 -9.11 -18.30
N GLN A 265 -7.97 -9.63 -18.58
CA GLN A 265 -8.25 -11.06 -18.46
C GLN A 265 -7.31 -11.93 -19.32
N ASN A 266 -7.03 -11.49 -20.55
CA ASN A 266 -6.10 -12.17 -21.45
C ASN A 266 -4.68 -12.15 -20.89
N HIS A 267 -4.23 -11.01 -20.35
CA HIS A 267 -2.92 -10.92 -19.71
C HIS A 267 -2.80 -11.85 -18.50
N LEU A 268 -3.81 -11.87 -17.61
CA LEU A 268 -3.81 -12.74 -16.44
C LEU A 268 -3.81 -14.22 -16.81
N SER A 269 -4.57 -14.60 -17.84
CA SER A 269 -4.61 -15.99 -18.33
C SER A 269 -3.25 -16.48 -18.83
N ASN A 270 -2.46 -15.58 -19.41
CA ASN A 270 -1.11 -15.86 -19.87
C ASN A 270 -0.06 -15.80 -18.76
N CYS A 271 -0.37 -15.23 -17.59
CA CYS A 271 0.59 -15.03 -16.49
C CYS A 271 0.40 -16.00 -15.33
N LYS A 272 -0.32 -17.12 -15.52
CA LYS A 272 -0.49 -18.14 -14.48
C LYS A 272 0.87 -18.53 -13.88
N PHE A 273 0.97 -18.40 -12.57
CA PHE A 273 2.13 -18.85 -11.83
C PHE A 273 2.14 -20.38 -11.80
N GLU A 274 3.32 -20.97 -12.03
CA GLU A 274 3.58 -22.41 -11.91
C GLU A 274 3.74 -22.84 -10.45
#